data_AF-A0A6J4M6P4-F1
#
_entry.id   AF-A0A6J4M6P4-F1
#
_cell.length_a   1.000
_cell.length_b   1.000
_cell.length_c   1.000
_cell.angle_alpha   90.00
_cell.angle_beta   90.00
_cell.angle_gamma   90.00
#
_symmetry.space_group_name_H-M   'P 1'
#
loop_
_entity.id
_entity.type
_entity.pdbx_description
1 polymer ?
#
loop_
_entity_poly.entity_id
_entity_poly.type
_entity_poly.pdbx_seq_one_letter_code
_entity_poly.pdbx_strand_id
1 'polypeptide(L)'
;MRTQERMCYPRLFSALHVGYAVVATFAAPPNQPQGIAAAHPDLIIMDWFFGKEAVGMQTLDMLKTYPPTATIPIIVCTAAGKALEMVEGLQPHRGVRILHKPFAIDDLLTMIRQVFARH
;
A
#
# COMPACT_ATOMS: atom_id res chain seq x y z
N MET A 1 21.67 19.30 14.09
CA MET A 1 21.56 18.28 13.03
C MET A 1 20.16 17.69 13.09
N ARG A 2 19.22 18.20 12.29
CA ARG A 2 17.86 17.67 12.22
C ARG A 2 17.88 16.48 11.26
N THR A 3 17.71 15.29 11.81
CA THR A 3 17.47 14.06 11.05
C THR A 3 16.20 14.26 10.24
N GLN A 4 16.36 14.54 8.95
CA GLN A 4 15.28 14.68 8.00
C GLN A 4 14.79 13.28 7.67
N GLU A 5 13.99 12.71 8.56
CA GLU A 5 13.20 11.51 8.29
C GLU A 5 12.28 11.82 7.13
N ARG A 6 12.70 11.40 5.92
CA ARG A 6 11.88 11.44 4.71
C ARG A 6 10.76 10.42 4.89
N MET A 7 9.72 10.82 5.61
CA MET A 7 8.41 10.19 5.59
C MET A 7 8.00 10.09 4.11
N CYS A 8 7.82 8.87 3.61
CA CYS A 8 7.68 8.61 2.17
C CYS A 8 6.50 9.39 1.54
N TYR A 9 5.49 9.76 2.33
CA TYR A 9 4.39 10.66 1.92
C TYR A 9 3.87 11.52 3.07
N PRO A 10 4.47 12.70 3.33
CA PRO A 10 4.03 13.59 4.41
C PRO A 10 2.58 14.08 4.22
N ARG A 11 2.16 14.23 2.96
CA ARG A 11 0.82 14.69 2.59
C ARG A 11 -0.27 13.62 2.72
N LEU A 12 0.08 12.34 2.51
CA LEU A 12 -0.89 11.25 2.66
C LEU A 12 -1.27 11.01 4.12
N PHE A 13 -0.30 11.11 5.03
CA PHE A 13 -0.54 10.93 6.46
C PHE A 13 -1.54 11.96 7.03
N SER A 14 -1.41 13.23 6.61
CA SER A 14 -2.33 14.29 7.05
C SER A 14 -3.72 14.16 6.44
N ALA A 15 -3.84 13.68 5.19
CA ALA A 15 -5.12 13.60 4.51
C ALA A 15 -5.95 12.37 4.90
N LEU A 16 -5.30 11.24 5.19
CA LEU A 16 -6.01 10.05 5.66
C LEU A 16 -6.66 10.29 7.05
N HIS A 17 -6.02 11.07 7.92
CA HIS A 17 -6.59 11.43 9.24
C HIS A 17 -7.91 12.22 9.17
N VAL A 18 -8.30 12.74 8.00
CA VAL A 18 -9.55 13.50 7.84
C VAL A 18 -10.78 12.56 7.75
N GLY A 19 -10.60 11.24 7.64
CA GLY A 19 -11.73 10.28 7.64
C GLY A 19 -11.41 8.79 7.76
N TYR A 20 -10.13 8.40 7.80
CA TYR A 20 -9.68 7.01 7.96
C TYR A 20 -8.63 6.90 9.08
N ALA A 21 -8.74 5.89 9.93
CA ALA A 21 -7.74 5.61 10.94
C ALA A 21 -6.50 4.95 10.29
N VAL A 22 -5.34 5.62 10.36
CA VAL A 22 -4.07 5.04 9.92
C VAL A 22 -3.49 4.24 11.08
N VAL A 23 -3.60 2.91 11.02
CA VAL A 23 -3.26 2.03 12.15
C VAL A 23 -1.75 1.73 12.24
N ALA A 24 -1.05 1.71 11.10
CA ALA A 24 0.39 1.51 11.07
C ALA A 24 1.04 2.19 9.85
N THR A 25 2.28 2.63 10.00
CA THR A 25 3.11 3.11 8.89
C THR A 25 4.52 2.58 9.09
N PHE A 26 5.08 2.00 8.03
CA PHE A 26 6.41 1.43 8.06
C PHE A 26 7.35 2.30 7.23
N ALA A 27 8.41 2.79 7.86
CA ALA A 27 9.47 3.57 7.19
C ALA A 27 10.52 2.68 6.50
N ALA A 28 10.27 1.39 6.40
CA ALA A 28 11.05 0.40 5.68
C ALA A 28 10.13 -0.76 5.26
N PRO A 29 10.47 -1.54 4.23
CA PRO A 29 9.72 -2.72 3.86
C PRO A 29 9.67 -3.69 5.05
N PRO A 30 8.49 -4.20 5.42
CA PRO A 30 8.36 -5.17 6.49
C PRO A 30 9.01 -6.49 6.05
N ASN A 31 9.89 -7.03 6.89
CA ASN A 31 10.52 -8.34 6.63
C ASN A 31 9.62 -9.51 7.05
N GLN A 32 8.56 -9.24 7.83
CA GLN A 32 7.63 -10.26 8.31
C GLN A 32 6.19 -9.68 8.43
N PRO A 33 5.14 -10.50 8.23
CA PRO A 33 3.76 -10.00 8.16
C PRO A 33 3.06 -9.84 9.53
N GLN A 34 3.61 -10.38 10.62
CA GLN A 34 2.95 -10.43 11.93
C GLN A 34 2.66 -9.05 12.50
N GLY A 35 3.58 -8.10 12.33
CA GLY A 35 3.37 -6.71 12.78
C GLY A 35 2.22 -6.01 12.03
N ILE A 36 2.00 -6.38 10.77
CA ILE A 36 0.87 -5.90 9.98
C ILE A 36 -0.42 -6.57 10.44
N ALA A 37 -0.40 -7.89 10.63
CA ALA A 37 -1.57 -8.65 11.08
C ALA A 37 -2.04 -8.22 12.47
N ALA A 38 -1.11 -7.94 13.39
CA ALA A 38 -1.43 -7.49 14.75
C ALA A 38 -2.13 -6.12 14.78
N ALA A 39 -1.97 -5.31 13.73
CA ALA A 39 -2.67 -4.04 13.57
C ALA A 39 -4.12 -4.23 13.07
N HIS A 40 -4.52 -5.44 12.69
CA HIS A 40 -5.84 -5.76 12.12
C HIS A 40 -6.32 -4.75 11.04
N PRO A 41 -5.55 -4.53 9.96
CA PRO A 41 -5.93 -3.55 8.95
C PRO A 41 -7.06 -4.06 8.06
N ASP A 42 -8.03 -3.20 7.76
CA ASP A 42 -9.07 -3.49 6.77
C ASP A 42 -8.60 -3.24 5.32
N LEU A 43 -7.50 -2.51 5.16
CA LEU A 43 -6.89 -2.16 3.88
C LEU A 43 -5.39 -1.90 4.05
N ILE A 44 -4.59 -2.36 3.10
CA ILE A 44 -3.15 -2.08 3.04
C ILE A 44 -2.87 -1.17 1.85
N ILE A 45 -2.19 -0.04 2.08
CA ILE A 45 -1.69 0.83 1.02
C ILE A 45 -0.17 0.73 1.04
N MET A 46 0.44 0.36 -0.08
CA MET A 46 1.87 0.17 -0.17
C MET A 46 2.47 0.85 -1.40
N ASP A 47 3.71 1.29 -1.27
CA ASP A 47 4.52 1.73 -2.40
C ASP A 47 5.20 0.52 -3.05
N TRP A 48 5.18 0.43 -4.38
CA TRP A 48 5.90 -0.62 -5.09
C TRP A 48 7.42 -0.45 -4.98
N PHE A 49 7.88 0.79 -4.89
CA PHE A 49 9.29 1.14 -4.75
C PHE A 49 9.56 1.74 -3.38
N PHE A 50 10.54 1.20 -2.68
CA PHE A 50 11.09 1.83 -1.49
C PHE A 50 12.45 2.43 -1.84
N GLY A 51 12.50 3.75 -2.02
CA GLY A 51 13.67 4.42 -2.58
C GLY A 51 13.92 4.00 -4.04
N LYS A 52 14.99 3.24 -4.29
CA LYS A 52 15.34 2.69 -5.62
C LYS A 52 15.06 1.20 -5.76
N GLU A 53 14.63 0.53 -4.69
CA GLU A 53 14.48 -0.92 -4.65
C GLU A 53 13.02 -1.33 -4.92
N ALA A 54 12.85 -2.33 -5.78
CA ALA A 54 11.55 -2.89 -6.14
C ALA A 54 11.11 -3.95 -5.13
N VAL A 55 10.75 -3.50 -3.93
CA VAL A 55 10.37 -4.35 -2.78
C VAL A 55 8.90 -4.79 -2.83
N GLY A 56 8.11 -4.21 -3.75
CA GLY A 56 6.67 -4.41 -3.82
C GLY A 56 6.25 -5.87 -4.02
N MET A 57 6.96 -6.61 -4.88
CA MET A 57 6.66 -8.02 -5.16
C MET A 57 6.87 -8.91 -3.92
N GLN A 58 8.04 -8.81 -3.29
CA GLN A 58 8.34 -9.62 -2.09
C GLN A 58 7.36 -9.31 -0.95
N THR A 59 7.03 -8.03 -0.75
CA THR A 59 6.06 -7.61 0.27
C THR A 59 4.66 -8.15 -0.04
N LEU A 60 4.23 -8.09 -1.30
CA LEU A 60 2.94 -8.59 -1.74
C LEU A 60 2.83 -10.11 -1.53
N ASP A 61 3.84 -10.86 -1.95
CA ASP A 61 3.87 -12.33 -1.79
C ASP A 61 3.85 -12.71 -0.31
N MET A 62 4.62 -12.04 0.53
CA MET A 62 4.62 -12.25 1.98
C MET A 62 3.21 -12.02 2.57
N LEU A 63 2.53 -10.95 2.18
CA LEU A 63 1.19 -10.63 2.68
C LEU A 63 0.13 -11.61 2.17
N LYS A 64 0.23 -12.06 0.91
CA LYS A 64 -0.75 -12.96 0.29
C LYS A 64 -0.56 -14.43 0.66
N THR A 65 0.63 -14.84 1.08
CA THR A 65 0.90 -16.20 1.58
C THR A 65 0.63 -16.37 3.07
N TYR A 66 0.52 -15.28 3.83
CA TYR A 66 0.22 -15.33 5.26
C TYR A 66 -1.29 -15.25 5.51
N PRO A 67 -1.94 -16.31 6.06
CA PRO A 67 -3.41 -16.38 6.14
C PRO A 67 -4.08 -15.18 6.82
N PRO A 68 -3.54 -14.62 7.93
CA PRO A 68 -4.12 -13.43 8.57
C PRO A 68 -4.16 -12.17 7.71
N THR A 69 -3.33 -12.07 6.67
CA THR A 69 -3.28 -10.90 5.77
C THR A 69 -3.71 -11.21 4.33
N ALA A 70 -3.89 -12.49 4.00
CA ALA A 70 -4.08 -12.93 2.61
C ALA A 70 -5.35 -12.36 1.96
N THR A 71 -6.43 -12.24 2.73
CA THR A 71 -7.73 -11.74 2.27
C THR A 71 -7.83 -10.22 2.28
N ILE A 72 -6.89 -9.53 2.94
CA ILE A 72 -6.93 -8.07 3.08
C ILE A 72 -6.70 -7.43 1.71
N PRO A 73 -7.55 -6.46 1.30
CA PRO A 73 -7.36 -5.75 0.04
C PRO A 73 -6.11 -4.86 0.10
N ILE A 74 -5.41 -4.76 -1.04
CA ILE A 74 -4.13 -4.04 -1.15
C ILE A 74 -4.22 -3.02 -2.28
N ILE A 75 -3.88 -1.76 -2.00
CA ILE A 75 -3.67 -0.70 -2.99
C ILE A 75 -2.16 -0.51 -3.17
N VAL A 76 -1.67 -0.78 -4.37
CA VAL A 76 -0.28 -0.58 -4.77
C VAL A 76 -0.14 0.77 -5.46
N CYS A 77 0.74 1.61 -4.93
CA CYS A 77 1.10 2.89 -5.51
C CYS A 77 2.41 2.76 -6.30
N THR A 78 2.40 2.96 -7.62
CA THR A 78 3.60 2.78 -8.47
C THR A 78 3.81 3.91 -9.47
N ALA A 79 5.07 4.24 -9.77
CA ALA A 79 5.41 5.15 -10.86
C ALA A 79 5.36 4.38 -12.20
N ALA A 80 4.74 4.98 -13.22
CA ALA A 80 4.53 4.33 -14.52
C ALA A 80 5.82 3.71 -15.12
N GLY A 81 5.69 2.60 -15.86
CA GLY A 81 6.81 1.90 -16.51
C GLY A 81 6.84 0.39 -16.20
N LYS A 82 8.04 -0.22 -16.12
CA LYS A 82 8.21 -1.68 -15.94
C LYS A 82 7.53 -2.28 -14.71
N ALA A 83 7.38 -1.52 -13.64
CA ALA A 83 6.64 -1.96 -12.45
C ALA A 83 5.15 -2.11 -12.73
N LEU A 84 4.60 -1.32 -13.64
CA LEU A 84 3.19 -1.38 -14.00
C LEU A 84 2.87 -2.70 -14.70
N GLU A 85 3.66 -3.09 -15.70
CA GLU A 85 3.49 -4.38 -16.40
C GLU A 85 3.50 -5.56 -15.43
N MET A 86 4.39 -5.50 -14.42
CA MET A 86 4.51 -6.53 -13.39
C MET A 86 3.31 -6.56 -12.44
N VAL A 87 2.76 -5.41 -12.07
CA VAL A 87 1.60 -5.32 -11.16
C VAL A 87 0.29 -5.60 -11.91
N GLU A 88 0.16 -5.17 -13.16
CA GLU A 88 -0.99 -5.48 -14.02
C GLU A 88 -1.12 -6.99 -14.25
N GLY A 89 0.00 -7.71 -14.35
CA GLY A 89 0.03 -9.17 -14.38
C GLY A 89 -0.48 -9.85 -13.10
N LEU A 90 -0.56 -9.14 -11.96
CA LEU A 90 -1.01 -9.70 -10.68
C LEU A 90 -2.54 -9.76 -10.54
N GLN A 91 -3.29 -9.16 -11.49
CA GLN A 91 -4.74 -9.22 -11.71
C GLN A 91 -5.65 -8.78 -10.51
N PRO A 92 -6.88 -8.29 -10.78
CA PRO A 92 -7.84 -7.89 -9.74
C PRO A 92 -8.31 -9.05 -8.82
N HIS A 93 -8.17 -10.29 -9.27
CA HIS A 93 -8.69 -11.49 -8.59
C HIS A 93 -8.02 -11.78 -7.24
N ARG A 94 -6.88 -11.14 -6.95
CA ARG A 94 -6.16 -11.23 -5.68
C ARG A 94 -6.51 -10.12 -4.68
N GLY A 95 -7.50 -9.28 -4.98
CA GLY A 95 -7.85 -8.12 -4.14
C GLY A 95 -6.79 -7.02 -4.19
N VAL A 96 -6.06 -6.90 -5.30
CA VAL A 96 -5.02 -5.89 -5.52
C VAL A 96 -5.55 -4.82 -6.46
N ARG A 97 -5.35 -3.55 -6.10
CA ARG A 97 -5.67 -2.37 -6.91
C ARG A 97 -4.41 -1.56 -7.16
N ILE A 98 -4.33 -0.92 -8.32
CA ILE A 98 -3.16 -0.14 -8.73
C ILE A 98 -3.54 1.32 -8.78
N LEU A 99 -2.76 2.17 -8.10
CA LEU A 99 -2.83 3.61 -8.16
C LEU A 99 -1.54 4.16 -8.77
N HIS A 100 -1.65 4.81 -9.91
CA HIS A 100 -0.51 5.31 -10.67
C HIS A 100 -0.04 6.65 -10.11
N LYS A 101 1.28 6.81 -9.97
CA LYS A 101 1.88 8.09 -9.60
C LYS A 101 2.23 8.92 -10.84
N PRO A 102 2.13 10.26 -10.74
CA PRO A 102 1.56 11.01 -9.62
C PRO A 102 0.02 10.88 -9.56
N PHE A 103 -0.56 10.90 -8.36
CA PHE A 103 -2.02 10.88 -8.16
C PHE A 103 -2.45 12.01 -7.22
N ALA A 104 -3.70 12.47 -7.36
CA ALA A 104 -4.32 13.34 -6.38
C ALA A 104 -4.79 12.53 -5.17
N ILE A 105 -4.91 13.20 -4.02
CA ILE A 105 -5.42 12.57 -2.79
C ILE A 105 -6.86 12.08 -3.01
N ASP A 106 -7.66 12.82 -3.76
CA ASP A 106 -9.04 12.46 -4.08
C ASP A 106 -9.14 11.16 -4.91
N ASP A 107 -8.14 10.87 -5.75
CA ASP A 107 -8.07 9.63 -6.52
C ASP A 107 -7.87 8.43 -5.58
N LEU A 108 -6.96 8.57 -4.60
CA LEU A 108 -6.76 7.55 -3.57
C LEU A 108 -8.03 7.37 -2.75
N LEU A 109 -8.65 8.44 -2.25
CA LEU A 109 -9.87 8.37 -1.45
C LEU A 109 -11.03 7.73 -2.23
N THR A 110 -11.11 7.97 -3.54
CA THR A 110 -12.08 7.33 -4.42
C THR A 110 -11.79 5.83 -4.55
N MET A 111 -10.53 5.44 -4.72
CA MET A 111 -10.13 4.04 -4.78
C MET A 111 -10.41 3.28 -3.48
N ILE A 112 -10.11 3.89 -2.32
CA ILE A 112 -10.42 3.34 -1.01
C ILE A 112 -11.92 3.07 -0.88
N ARG A 113 -12.76 4.06 -1.21
CA ARG A 113 -14.22 3.90 -1.20
C ARG A 113 -14.70 2.76 -2.11
N GLN A 114 -14.12 2.62 -3.30
CA GLN A 114 -14.47 1.54 -4.23
C GLN A 114 -14.04 0.16 -3.75
N VAL A 115 -12.94 0.06 -2.99
CA VAL A 115 -12.51 -1.21 -2.37
C VAL A 115 -13.51 -1.62 -1.29
N PHE A 116 -13.88 -0.71 -0.39
CA PHE A 116 -14.83 -1.01 0.68
C PHE A 116 -16.27 -1.23 0.19
N ALA A 117 -16.70 -0.56 -0.89
CA ALA A 117 -18.05 -0.75 -1.43
C ALA A 117 -18.29 -2.12 -2.08
N ARG A 118 -17.25 -2.94 -2.28
CA ARG A 118 -17.32 -4.26 -2.92
C ARG A 118 -17.08 -5.43 -1.95
N HIS A 119 -16.94 -5.13 -0.66
CA HIS A 119 -16.75 -6.08 0.44
C HIS A 119 -17.90 -5.95 1.43
#